data_AF-A0A0P7AYX8-F1
#
_entry.id   AF-A0A0P7AYX8-F1
#
_cell.length_a   1.000
_cell.length_b   1.000
_cell.length_c   1.000
_cell.angle_alpha   90.00
_cell.angle_beta   90.00
_cell.angle_gamma   90.00
#
_symmetry.space_group_name_H-M   'P 1'
#
loop_
_entity.id
_entity.type
_entity.pdbx_description
1 polymer ?
#
loop_
_entity_poly.entity_id
_entity_poly.type
_entity_poly.pdbx_seq_one_letter_code
_entity_poly.pdbx_strand_id
1 'polypeptide(L)'
;MDFFTQYHDHHLKLIDTLKTVLYQKDNSIFDKLDFYDDVIFSEPLLFACINNKYEEWIDILIFSLTKNKSETYTQNINNKLIYLPTIGYLKLKREYSKIIQIMYANNSIQLMGDDNELLEYELQPLIKNKDGIEFLQCNHPLLEPLFVNEQGKITEVIINEKLYLKHIEHFNNALEIISQVYPEYYDLVKLYIKKVVFYQGEANSFATIQAHGIAFFNVKDDYNEIFFLDNIVHQCAHVFFNALTLDKKDLFTLPYNSDLSLFTDEENDKGFVLYDRFHGLFTQTNINICLERCIQKEIFWKDKNYELLGRFTSNMNRFKSAIIKFDRPNKYKKQGLIFFNFFKSVYTKIYKSNFEVLNLYDVSNQPYVFDYKIFKKTNSL
;
A
#
# COMPACT_ATOMS: atom_id res chain seq x y z
N MET A 1 -1.54 10.62 21.07
CA MET A 1 -0.87 10.97 19.81
C MET A 1 -1.94 11.09 18.76
N ASP A 2 -2.01 12.20 18.04
CA ASP A 2 -2.93 12.37 16.91
C ASP A 2 -2.10 12.35 15.63
N PHE A 3 -1.95 11.17 15.03
CA PHE A 3 -1.19 11.04 13.79
C PHE A 3 -2.01 11.41 12.56
N PHE A 4 -3.34 11.55 12.68
CA PHE A 4 -4.21 11.90 11.57
C PHE A 4 -3.93 13.33 11.10
N THR A 5 -3.79 14.26 12.03
CA THR A 5 -3.48 15.67 11.73
C THR A 5 -2.02 15.88 11.36
N GLN A 6 -1.11 15.08 11.89
CA GLN A 6 0.33 15.18 11.61
C GLN A 6 0.75 14.57 10.28
N TYR A 7 -0.06 13.66 9.71
CA TYR A 7 0.32 12.92 8.51
C TYR A 7 0.69 13.82 7.33
N HIS A 8 -0.08 14.91 7.13
CA HIS A 8 0.12 15.83 6.02
C HIS A 8 1.54 16.40 5.98
N ASP A 9 2.03 16.92 7.11
CA ASP A 9 3.38 17.50 7.20
C ASP A 9 4.48 16.47 6.92
N HIS A 10 4.25 15.20 7.28
CA HIS A 10 5.16 14.10 7.00
C HIS A 10 5.11 13.66 5.53
N HIS A 11 3.93 13.68 4.92
CA HIS A 11 3.75 13.43 3.49
C HIS A 11 4.45 14.49 2.64
N LEU A 12 4.34 15.77 3.01
CA LEU A 12 5.04 16.86 2.33
C LEU A 12 6.57 16.66 2.33
N LYS A 13 7.16 16.22 3.45
CA LYS A 13 8.60 15.89 3.49
C LYS A 13 8.99 14.76 2.54
N LEU A 14 8.10 13.78 2.35
CA LEU A 14 8.31 12.70 1.40
C LEU A 14 8.26 13.22 -0.04
N ILE A 15 7.30 14.10 -0.35
CA ILE A 15 7.21 14.82 -1.63
C ILE A 15 8.47 15.64 -1.88
N ASP A 16 8.96 16.40 -0.89
CA ASP A 16 10.17 17.21 -1.04
C ASP A 16 11.42 16.36 -1.32
N THR A 17 11.47 15.15 -0.76
CA THR A 17 12.51 14.17 -1.06
C THR A 17 12.42 13.74 -2.54
N LEU A 18 11.22 13.45 -3.05
CA LEU A 18 11.00 13.12 -4.45
C LEU A 18 11.41 14.28 -5.38
N LYS A 19 10.95 15.51 -5.08
CA LYS A 19 11.31 16.74 -5.82
C LYS A 19 12.82 16.93 -5.89
N THR A 20 13.51 16.75 -4.77
CA THR A 20 14.98 16.86 -4.69
C THR A 20 15.66 15.85 -5.60
N VAL A 21 15.22 14.58 -5.58
CA VAL A 21 15.81 13.53 -6.42
C VAL A 21 15.51 13.77 -7.90
N LEU A 22 14.30 14.18 -8.26
CA LEU A 22 13.95 14.54 -9.64
C LEU A 22 14.82 15.69 -10.15
N TYR A 23 15.01 16.75 -9.36
CA TYR A 23 15.84 17.89 -9.74
C TYR A 23 17.32 17.50 -9.92
N GLN A 24 17.87 16.67 -9.03
CA GLN A 24 19.24 16.16 -9.16
C GLN A 24 19.46 15.34 -10.45
N LYS A 25 18.38 14.79 -11.01
CA LYS A 25 18.40 14.02 -12.26
C LYS A 25 18.25 14.90 -13.49
N ASP A 26 17.30 15.82 -13.45
CA ASP A 26 17.06 16.80 -14.50
C ASP A 26 16.83 18.18 -13.86
N ASN A 27 17.83 19.06 -13.96
CA ASN A 27 17.76 20.42 -13.42
C ASN A 27 16.66 21.27 -14.11
N SER A 28 16.13 20.83 -15.25
CA SER A 28 15.02 21.47 -15.97
C SER A 28 13.66 20.84 -15.68
N ILE A 29 13.57 19.85 -14.79
CA ILE A 29 12.31 19.10 -14.55
C ILE A 29 11.15 20.02 -14.12
N PHE A 30 11.44 21.14 -13.44
CA PHE A 30 10.45 22.11 -12.99
C PHE A 30 10.07 23.16 -14.06
N ASP A 31 10.74 23.15 -15.21
CA ASP A 31 10.23 23.84 -16.41
C ASP A 31 9.10 23.02 -17.05
N LYS A 32 9.07 21.70 -16.81
CA LYS A 32 8.08 20.74 -17.34
C LYS A 32 6.92 20.51 -16.36
N LEU A 33 7.24 20.41 -15.06
CA LEU A 33 6.27 20.13 -14.00
C LEU A 33 6.03 21.37 -13.13
N ASP A 34 4.78 21.57 -12.72
CA ASP A 34 4.43 22.63 -11.77
C ASP A 34 4.96 22.29 -10.37
N PHE A 35 6.06 22.91 -9.95
CA PHE A 35 6.72 22.67 -8.66
C PHE A 35 5.78 22.79 -7.44
N TYR A 36 4.74 23.63 -7.53
CA TYR A 36 3.80 23.89 -6.45
C TYR A 36 2.58 22.96 -6.47
N ASP A 37 2.44 22.11 -7.48
CA ASP A 37 1.37 21.12 -7.55
C ASP A 37 1.80 19.79 -6.91
N ASP A 38 1.58 19.67 -5.61
CA ASP A 38 1.92 18.46 -4.84
C ASP A 38 1.15 17.21 -5.29
N VAL A 39 0.08 17.35 -6.07
CA VAL A 39 -0.64 16.19 -6.63
C VAL A 39 0.23 15.44 -7.63
N ILE A 40 0.99 16.17 -8.45
CA ILE A 40 1.95 15.59 -9.41
C ILE A 40 2.99 14.75 -8.66
N PHE A 41 3.57 15.31 -7.62
CA PHE A 41 4.62 14.64 -6.84
C PHE A 41 4.10 13.61 -5.84
N SER A 42 2.78 13.44 -5.77
CA SER A 42 2.13 12.33 -5.08
C SER A 42 1.88 11.13 -6.00
N GLU A 43 2.32 11.16 -7.27
CA GLU A 43 2.18 10.06 -8.22
C GLU A 43 3.04 8.85 -7.79
N PRO A 44 2.45 7.71 -7.39
CA PRO A 44 3.20 6.58 -6.85
C PRO A 44 4.22 5.96 -7.81
N LEU A 45 4.00 6.01 -9.13
CA LEU A 45 4.97 5.45 -10.09
C LEU A 45 6.25 6.28 -10.20
N LEU A 46 6.23 7.58 -9.86
CA LEU A 46 7.47 8.36 -9.76
C LEU A 46 8.34 7.86 -8.60
N PHE A 47 7.75 7.45 -7.48
CA PHE A 47 8.48 6.79 -6.39
C PHE A 47 9.08 5.46 -6.87
N ALA A 48 8.30 4.64 -7.58
CA ALA A 48 8.76 3.34 -8.07
C ALA A 48 9.91 3.49 -9.06
N CYS A 49 9.79 4.45 -9.97
CA CYS A 49 10.82 4.80 -10.95
C CYS A 49 12.15 5.18 -10.28
N ILE A 50 12.12 6.12 -9.33
CA ILE A 50 13.33 6.59 -8.65
C ILE A 50 13.99 5.51 -7.80
N ASN A 51 13.20 4.75 -7.03
CA ASN A 51 13.77 3.76 -6.10
C ASN A 51 14.34 2.54 -6.83
N ASN A 52 13.76 2.14 -7.96
CA ASN A 52 14.24 1.00 -8.75
C ASN A 52 15.26 1.40 -9.82
N LYS A 53 15.64 2.69 -9.90
CA LYS A 53 16.60 3.24 -10.88
C LYS A 53 16.19 3.02 -12.35
N TYR A 54 14.88 3.06 -12.60
CA TYR A 54 14.29 2.97 -13.94
C TYR A 54 14.07 4.36 -14.53
N GLU A 55 15.16 5.13 -14.61
CA GLU A 55 15.14 6.56 -14.95
C GLU A 55 14.54 6.84 -16.32
N GLU A 56 14.61 5.88 -17.23
CA GLU A 56 14.00 5.94 -18.55
C GLU A 56 12.47 6.18 -18.50
N TRP A 57 11.79 5.77 -17.43
CA TRP A 57 10.34 5.96 -17.32
C TRP A 57 9.91 7.36 -16.87
N ILE A 58 10.82 8.20 -16.38
CA ILE A 58 10.48 9.54 -15.88
C ILE A 58 9.76 10.32 -16.97
N ASP A 59 10.33 10.37 -18.16
CA ASP A 59 9.83 11.12 -19.31
C ASP A 59 8.41 10.71 -19.72
N ILE A 60 8.09 9.41 -19.71
CA ILE A 60 6.71 8.96 -19.97
C ILE A 60 5.76 9.33 -18.84
N LEU A 61 6.18 9.14 -17.59
CA LEU A 61 5.32 9.42 -16.45
C LEU A 61 5.00 10.91 -16.38
N ILE A 62 5.95 11.78 -16.71
CA ILE A 62 5.73 13.23 -16.74
C ILE A 62 4.98 13.69 -17.97
N PHE A 63 5.00 12.97 -19.11
CA PHE A 63 4.28 13.35 -20.33
C PHE A 63 2.81 13.65 -20.09
N SER A 64 2.17 12.89 -19.20
CA SER A 64 0.75 13.08 -18.87
C SER A 64 0.52 13.93 -17.62
N LEU A 65 1.58 14.34 -16.93
CA LEU A 65 1.56 15.24 -15.77
C LEU A 65 1.95 16.68 -16.16
N THR A 66 2.65 16.86 -17.29
CA THR A 66 3.09 18.17 -17.78
C THR A 66 1.91 18.98 -18.32
N LYS A 67 1.95 20.29 -18.07
CA LYS A 67 1.05 21.25 -18.72
C LYS A 67 1.51 21.58 -20.13
N ASN A 68 2.78 21.35 -20.45
CA ASN A 68 3.37 21.67 -21.74
C ASN A 68 3.20 20.52 -22.74
N LYS A 69 2.23 20.66 -23.63
CA LYS A 69 1.92 19.66 -24.67
C LYS A 69 2.84 19.74 -25.90
N SER A 70 3.93 20.50 -25.87
CA SER A 70 4.83 20.60 -27.04
C SER A 70 6.00 19.61 -27.03
N GLU A 71 6.12 18.78 -25.98
CA GLU A 71 7.26 17.87 -25.81
C GLU A 71 7.01 16.50 -26.43
N THR A 72 8.09 15.93 -26.98
CA THR A 72 8.14 14.56 -27.50
C THR A 72 9.01 13.73 -26.57
N TYR A 73 8.48 12.60 -26.10
CA TYR A 73 9.22 11.68 -25.25
C TYR A 73 9.45 10.37 -25.96
N THR A 74 10.54 9.68 -25.63
CA THR A 74 10.99 8.48 -26.33
C THR A 74 11.21 7.37 -25.32
N GLN A 75 10.62 6.20 -25.53
CA GLN A 75 10.83 5.05 -24.66
C GLN A 75 10.90 3.73 -25.43
N ASN A 76 11.77 2.84 -24.96
CA ASN A 76 11.69 1.43 -25.30
C ASN A 76 10.54 0.73 -24.54
N ILE A 77 9.49 0.35 -25.25
CA ILE A 77 8.33 -0.32 -24.67
C ILE A 77 8.30 -1.75 -25.19
N ASN A 78 8.45 -2.71 -24.28
CA ASN A 78 8.39 -4.14 -24.60
C ASN A 78 6.99 -4.73 -24.37
N ASN A 79 5.93 -4.04 -24.81
CA ASN A 79 4.56 -4.50 -24.58
C ASN A 79 3.53 -3.76 -25.45
N LYS A 80 2.32 -4.32 -25.52
CA LYS A 80 1.15 -3.70 -26.17
C LYS A 80 0.54 -2.52 -25.39
N LEU A 81 1.02 -2.20 -24.19
CA LEU A 81 0.33 -1.31 -23.28
C LEU A 81 1.27 -0.24 -22.72
N ILE A 82 0.90 1.02 -22.92
CA ILE A 82 1.61 2.19 -22.36
C ILE A 82 0.71 2.81 -21.31
N TYR A 83 1.16 2.84 -20.06
CA TYR A 83 0.44 3.51 -18.99
C TYR A 83 0.84 4.99 -18.92
N LEU A 84 -0.15 5.88 -18.90
CA LEU A 84 0.03 7.31 -18.73
C LEU A 84 -0.78 7.80 -17.52
N PRO A 85 -0.12 8.27 -16.43
CA PRO A 85 -0.80 8.85 -15.27
C PRO A 85 -1.86 9.88 -15.67
N THR A 86 -3.00 9.92 -14.99
CA THR A 86 -4.13 10.83 -15.28
C THR A 86 -4.88 10.63 -16.61
N ILE A 87 -4.30 9.95 -17.61
CA ILE A 87 -4.91 9.75 -18.93
C ILE A 87 -5.52 8.36 -19.08
N GLY A 88 -4.74 7.30 -18.87
CA GLY A 88 -5.19 5.94 -19.19
C GLY A 88 -4.09 5.03 -19.71
N TYR A 89 -4.52 3.97 -20.39
CA TYR A 89 -3.65 3.01 -21.05
C TYR A 89 -3.78 3.16 -22.57
N LEU A 90 -2.65 3.32 -23.26
CA LEU A 90 -2.59 3.26 -24.72
C LEU A 90 -2.31 1.81 -25.11
N LYS A 91 -3.34 1.14 -25.62
CA LYS A 91 -3.25 -0.25 -26.06
C LYS A 91 -2.96 -0.30 -27.55
N LEU A 92 -1.74 -0.66 -27.93
CA LEU A 92 -1.35 -0.84 -29.33
C LEU A 92 -2.15 -1.97 -29.98
N LYS A 93 -2.58 -1.75 -31.23
CA LYS A 93 -3.32 -2.78 -31.99
C LYS A 93 -2.47 -4.00 -32.36
N ARG A 94 -1.13 -3.85 -32.31
CA ARG A 94 -0.14 -4.91 -32.57
C ARG A 94 0.99 -4.82 -31.54
N GLU A 95 1.70 -5.93 -31.35
CA GLU A 95 2.93 -5.91 -30.57
C GLU A 95 3.97 -5.02 -31.26
N TYR A 96 4.67 -4.23 -30.45
CA TYR A 96 5.77 -3.40 -30.90
C TYR A 96 6.85 -3.49 -29.82
N SER A 97 8.07 -3.79 -30.23
CA SER A 97 9.21 -4.09 -29.35
C SER A 97 10.43 -3.28 -29.78
N LYS A 98 10.17 -2.00 -30.07
CA LYS A 98 11.18 -1.00 -30.41
C LYS A 98 10.88 0.30 -29.66
N ILE A 99 11.70 1.30 -29.92
CA ILE A 99 11.54 2.65 -29.38
C ILE A 99 10.27 3.29 -29.96
N ILE A 100 9.43 3.84 -29.08
CA ILE A 100 8.24 4.61 -29.42
C ILE A 100 8.45 6.06 -29.00
N GLN A 101 8.14 6.99 -29.89
CA GLN A 101 7.99 8.40 -29.58
C GLN A 101 6.53 8.71 -29.27
N ILE A 102 6.30 9.40 -28.16
CA ILE A 102 4.99 9.85 -27.69
C ILE A 102 4.99 11.38 -27.79
N MET A 103 4.00 11.94 -28.48
CA MET A 103 3.86 13.39 -28.64
C MET A 103 2.39 13.81 -28.66
N TYR A 104 2.12 15.07 -28.35
CA TYR A 104 0.82 15.66 -28.65
C TYR A 104 0.84 16.32 -30.03
N ALA A 105 -0.15 16.00 -30.87
CA ALA A 105 -0.40 16.70 -32.12
C ALA A 105 -1.90 16.97 -32.25
N ASN A 106 -2.28 18.21 -32.57
CA ASN A 106 -3.69 18.61 -32.73
C ASN A 106 -4.60 18.21 -31.54
N ASN A 107 -4.10 18.35 -30.31
CA ASN A 107 -4.78 17.93 -29.07
C ASN A 107 -5.04 16.42 -28.91
N SER A 108 -4.45 15.56 -29.75
CA SER A 108 -4.44 14.11 -29.55
C SER A 108 -3.02 13.59 -29.30
N ILE A 109 -2.92 12.41 -28.68
CA ILE A 109 -1.64 11.72 -28.52
C ILE A 109 -1.34 11.02 -29.84
N GLN A 110 -0.09 11.11 -30.29
CA GLN A 110 0.43 10.34 -31.40
C GLN A 110 1.58 9.46 -30.91
N LEU A 111 1.60 8.23 -31.41
CA LEU A 111 2.64 7.25 -31.16
C LEU A 111 3.36 7.01 -32.48
N MET A 112 4.67 7.24 -32.52
CA MET A 112 5.49 7.04 -33.71
C MET A 112 6.60 6.05 -33.40
N GLY A 113 6.75 5.04 -34.26
CA GLY A 113 7.84 4.08 -34.20
C GLY A 113 9.18 4.71 -34.58
N ASP A 114 10.27 3.99 -34.30
CA ASP A 114 11.63 4.39 -34.70
C ASP A 114 11.85 4.43 -36.22
N ASP A 115 10.96 3.76 -36.96
CA ASP A 115 10.84 3.73 -38.42
C ASP A 115 9.96 4.86 -38.98
N ASN A 116 9.56 5.82 -38.13
CA ASN A 116 8.58 6.88 -38.42
C ASN A 116 7.20 6.34 -38.79
N GLU A 117 6.88 5.09 -38.44
CA GLU A 117 5.54 4.54 -38.62
C GLU A 117 4.59 5.07 -37.54
N LEU A 118 3.43 5.59 -37.94
CA LEU A 118 2.39 5.96 -36.99
C LEU A 118 1.75 4.69 -36.41
N LEU A 119 1.79 4.55 -35.10
CA LEU A 119 1.25 3.39 -34.39
C LEU A 119 -0.20 3.65 -33.97
N GLU A 120 -1.09 2.76 -34.41
CA GLU A 120 -2.48 2.78 -34.00
C GLU A 120 -2.65 2.21 -32.58
N TYR A 121 -3.45 2.89 -31.78
CA TYR A 121 -3.76 2.48 -30.42
C TYR A 121 -5.24 2.70 -30.07
N GLU A 122 -5.69 2.01 -29.03
CA GLU A 122 -6.95 2.21 -28.35
C GLU A 122 -6.67 2.84 -26.97
N LEU A 123 -7.33 3.96 -26.66
CA LEU A 123 -7.25 4.55 -25.33
C LEU A 123 -8.23 3.85 -24.40
N GLN A 124 -7.71 3.19 -23.37
CA GLN A 124 -8.51 2.65 -22.28
C GLN A 124 -8.43 3.62 -21.09
N PRO A 125 -9.55 4.18 -20.62
CA PRO A 125 -9.53 5.16 -19.53
C PRO A 125 -9.12 4.51 -18.20
N LEU A 126 -8.60 5.34 -17.29
CA LEU A 126 -8.33 4.90 -15.92
C LEU A 126 -9.62 4.49 -15.22
N ILE A 127 -9.57 3.38 -14.49
CA ILE A 127 -10.69 2.95 -13.65
C ILE A 127 -10.46 3.40 -12.22
N LYS A 128 -11.40 4.18 -11.68
CA LYS A 128 -11.34 4.74 -10.34
C LYS A 128 -12.64 4.48 -9.58
N ASN A 129 -12.56 4.35 -8.25
CA ASN A 129 -13.76 4.38 -7.41
C ASN A 129 -14.25 5.83 -7.18
N LYS A 130 -15.34 5.98 -6.41
CA LYS A 130 -15.93 7.27 -6.05
C LYS A 130 -14.98 8.21 -5.29
N ASP A 131 -13.96 7.65 -4.64
CA ASP A 131 -12.96 8.38 -3.86
C ASP A 131 -11.73 8.78 -4.70
N GLY A 132 -11.72 8.43 -5.99
CA GLY A 132 -10.64 8.75 -6.91
C GLY A 132 -9.45 7.79 -6.84
N ILE A 133 -9.56 6.68 -6.08
CA ILE A 133 -8.55 5.63 -6.01
C ILE A 133 -8.58 4.83 -7.30
N GLU A 134 -7.45 4.75 -7.98
CA GLU A 134 -7.29 4.03 -9.24
C GLU A 134 -7.02 2.54 -9.02
N PHE A 135 -7.65 1.69 -9.83
CA PHE A 135 -7.34 0.26 -9.87
C PHE A 135 -6.43 -0.02 -11.05
N LEU A 136 -5.21 -0.49 -10.77
CA LEU A 136 -4.27 -0.86 -11.82
C LEU A 136 -4.68 -2.17 -12.47
N GLN A 137 -4.77 -2.16 -13.80
CA GLN A 137 -5.30 -3.28 -14.59
C GLN A 137 -4.20 -4.14 -15.24
N CYS A 138 -2.94 -3.71 -15.12
CA CYS A 138 -1.79 -4.42 -15.63
C CYS A 138 -0.63 -4.40 -14.62
N ASN A 139 0.30 -5.34 -14.78
CA ASN A 139 1.58 -5.26 -14.09
C ASN A 139 2.48 -4.25 -14.78
N HIS A 140 2.62 -3.07 -14.20
CA HIS A 140 3.53 -2.06 -14.72
C HIS A 140 4.98 -2.51 -14.47
N PRO A 141 5.91 -2.42 -15.44
CA PRO A 141 7.30 -2.90 -15.27
C PRO A 141 7.99 -2.36 -14.02
N LEU A 142 7.76 -1.08 -13.68
CA LEU A 142 8.25 -0.43 -12.46
C LEU A 142 7.84 -1.11 -11.14
N LEU A 143 6.76 -1.91 -11.15
CA LEU A 143 6.22 -2.59 -9.98
C LEU A 143 6.65 -4.07 -9.91
N GLU A 144 7.13 -4.65 -11.01
CA GLU A 144 7.53 -6.06 -11.08
C GLU A 144 8.55 -6.46 -9.99
N PRO A 145 9.61 -5.67 -9.71
CA PRO A 145 10.59 -6.05 -8.69
C PRO A 145 10.04 -6.05 -7.26
N LEU A 146 8.85 -5.48 -7.04
CA LEU A 146 8.24 -5.36 -5.72
C LEU A 146 7.51 -6.64 -5.29
N PHE A 147 7.18 -7.52 -6.24
CA PHE A 147 6.48 -8.78 -5.94
C PHE A 147 7.47 -9.84 -5.44
N VAL A 148 7.78 -9.78 -4.14
CA VAL A 148 8.76 -10.66 -3.50
C VAL A 148 8.05 -11.67 -2.58
N ASN A 149 8.37 -12.95 -2.73
CA ASN A 149 7.84 -14.01 -1.86
C ASN A 149 8.58 -14.09 -0.51
N GLU A 150 8.14 -15.00 0.36
CA GLU A 150 8.71 -15.17 1.71
C GLU A 150 10.19 -15.58 1.71
N GLN A 151 10.70 -16.12 0.60
CA GLN A 151 12.11 -16.48 0.42
C GLN A 151 12.96 -15.33 -0.15
N GLY A 152 12.38 -14.14 -0.31
CA GLY A 152 13.09 -12.97 -0.83
C GLY A 152 13.31 -13.00 -2.34
N LYS A 153 12.56 -13.84 -3.09
CA LYS A 153 12.67 -13.93 -4.55
C LYS A 153 11.56 -13.14 -5.22
N ILE A 154 11.90 -12.44 -6.30
CA ILE A 154 10.90 -11.82 -7.19
C ILE A 154 10.09 -12.95 -7.85
N THR A 155 8.77 -12.80 -7.84
CA THR A 155 7.84 -13.80 -8.36
C THR A 155 6.89 -13.17 -9.37
N GLU A 156 6.51 -13.96 -10.38
CA GLU A 156 5.46 -13.56 -11.30
C GLU A 156 4.12 -13.47 -10.59
N VAL A 157 3.30 -12.51 -11.04
CA VAL A 157 1.95 -12.30 -10.53
C VAL A 157 0.97 -12.12 -11.68
N ILE A 158 -0.26 -12.54 -11.44
CA ILE A 158 -1.36 -12.36 -12.37
C ILE A 158 -2.11 -11.09 -11.97
N ILE A 159 -2.13 -10.11 -12.88
CA ILE A 159 -2.92 -8.88 -12.77
C ILE A 159 -3.73 -8.78 -14.06
N ASN A 160 -5.06 -8.78 -13.93
CA ASN A 160 -5.94 -8.68 -15.08
C ASN A 160 -7.30 -8.10 -14.70
N GLU A 161 -8.06 -7.73 -15.73
CA GLU A 161 -9.39 -7.16 -15.60
C GLU A 161 -10.39 -8.07 -14.86
N LYS A 162 -10.31 -9.39 -15.05
CA LYS A 162 -11.21 -10.35 -14.40
C LYS A 162 -11.04 -10.35 -12.87
N LEU A 163 -9.80 -10.32 -12.38
CA LEU A 163 -9.51 -10.20 -10.96
C LEU A 163 -10.06 -8.90 -10.39
N TYR A 164 -9.85 -7.81 -11.12
CA TYR A 164 -10.36 -6.51 -10.75
C TYR A 164 -11.89 -6.48 -10.61
N LEU A 165 -12.62 -6.89 -11.66
CA LEU A 165 -14.08 -6.87 -11.69
C LEU A 165 -14.70 -7.71 -10.58
N LYS A 166 -14.02 -8.80 -10.20
CA LYS A 166 -14.49 -9.70 -9.13
C LYS A 166 -14.41 -9.06 -7.74
N HIS A 167 -13.40 -8.23 -7.49
CA HIS A 167 -13.07 -7.78 -6.14
C HIS A 167 -13.37 -6.31 -5.85
N ILE A 168 -13.61 -5.48 -6.88
CA ILE A 168 -13.88 -4.05 -6.69
C ILE A 168 -15.06 -3.79 -5.74
N GLU A 169 -16.16 -4.53 -5.87
CA GLU A 169 -17.35 -4.30 -5.04
C GLU A 169 -17.04 -4.59 -3.56
N HIS A 170 -16.36 -5.70 -3.27
CA HIS A 170 -15.94 -6.04 -1.91
C HIS A 170 -14.98 -5.01 -1.31
N PHE A 171 -14.04 -4.49 -2.12
CA PHE A 171 -13.13 -3.43 -1.69
C PHE A 171 -13.88 -2.13 -1.38
N ASN A 172 -14.80 -1.69 -2.26
CA ASN A 172 -15.57 -0.48 -2.06
C ASN A 172 -16.54 -0.60 -0.87
N ASN A 173 -17.15 -1.77 -0.67
CA ASN A 173 -17.99 -2.03 0.50
C ASN A 173 -17.17 -1.96 1.79
N ALA A 174 -15.95 -2.52 1.80
CA ALA A 174 -15.04 -2.40 2.93
C ALA A 174 -14.66 -0.94 3.21
N LEU A 175 -14.35 -0.13 2.19
CA LEU A 175 -14.10 1.31 2.36
C LEU A 175 -15.29 2.05 2.95
N GLU A 176 -16.51 1.74 2.50
CA GLU A 176 -17.73 2.33 3.03
C GLU A 176 -17.94 1.96 4.51
N ILE A 177 -17.62 0.73 4.90
CA ILE A 177 -17.65 0.33 6.31
C ILE A 177 -16.61 1.11 7.11
N ILE A 178 -15.38 1.26 6.59
CA ILE A 178 -14.31 2.03 7.25
C ILE A 178 -14.75 3.49 7.41
N SER A 179 -15.41 4.11 6.42
CA SER A 179 -15.90 5.49 6.55
C SER A 179 -16.91 5.65 7.69
N GLN A 180 -17.70 4.61 7.97
CA GLN A 180 -18.71 4.61 9.04
C GLN A 180 -18.13 4.30 10.42
N VAL A 181 -17.14 3.42 10.51
CA VAL A 181 -16.58 2.97 11.80
C VAL A 181 -15.30 3.72 12.18
N TYR A 182 -14.51 4.17 11.22
CA TYR A 182 -13.20 4.79 11.42
C TYR A 182 -12.95 5.95 10.44
N PRO A 183 -13.79 7.01 10.50
CA PRO A 183 -13.80 8.10 9.52
C PRO A 183 -12.45 8.81 9.39
N GLU A 184 -11.73 9.04 10.50
CA GLU A 184 -10.43 9.72 10.46
C GLU A 184 -9.38 8.92 9.69
N TYR A 185 -9.46 7.59 9.77
CA TYR A 185 -8.60 6.69 9.00
C TYR A 185 -9.02 6.63 7.53
N TYR A 186 -10.33 6.58 7.28
CA TYR A 186 -10.88 6.65 5.92
C TYR A 186 -10.45 7.93 5.20
N ASP A 187 -10.46 9.07 5.87
CA ASP A 187 -10.01 10.35 5.30
C ASP A 187 -8.54 10.29 4.87
N LEU A 188 -7.66 9.66 5.67
CA LEU A 188 -6.28 9.41 5.25
C LEU A 188 -6.21 8.51 4.02
N VAL A 189 -6.99 7.42 3.98
CA VAL A 189 -7.03 6.51 2.83
C VAL A 189 -7.42 7.26 1.56
N LYS A 190 -8.53 8.01 1.62
CA LYS A 190 -9.04 8.81 0.52
C LYS A 190 -8.03 9.84 0.02
N LEU A 191 -7.32 10.50 0.93
CA LEU A 191 -6.37 11.56 0.56
C LEU A 191 -5.06 11.03 0.00
N TYR A 192 -4.53 9.93 0.54
CA TYR A 192 -3.13 9.54 0.31
C TYR A 192 -2.94 8.20 -0.41
N ILE A 193 -3.97 7.35 -0.48
CA ILE A 193 -3.92 6.15 -1.31
C ILE A 193 -4.44 6.51 -2.69
N LYS A 194 -3.54 6.45 -3.69
CA LYS A 194 -3.86 6.85 -5.07
C LYS A 194 -4.15 5.66 -5.95
N LYS A 195 -3.53 4.51 -5.66
CA LYS A 195 -3.62 3.31 -6.50
C LYS A 195 -3.79 2.06 -5.67
N VAL A 196 -4.49 1.09 -6.23
CA VAL A 196 -4.70 -0.24 -5.69
C VAL A 196 -4.39 -1.28 -6.75
N VAL A 197 -3.74 -2.36 -6.32
CA VAL A 197 -3.42 -3.50 -7.18
C VAL A 197 -4.04 -4.75 -6.61
N PHE A 198 -4.89 -5.41 -7.39
CA PHE A 198 -5.36 -6.76 -7.10
C PHE A 198 -4.57 -7.75 -7.95
N TYR A 199 -3.97 -8.74 -7.29
CA TYR A 199 -3.15 -9.73 -7.97
C TYR A 199 -3.28 -11.12 -7.35
N GLN A 200 -2.81 -12.12 -8.08
CA GLN A 200 -2.62 -13.48 -7.59
C GLN A 200 -1.17 -13.90 -7.79
N GLY A 201 -0.54 -14.45 -6.76
CA GLY A 201 0.83 -14.94 -6.83
C GLY A 201 1.35 -15.40 -5.46
N GLU A 202 2.65 -15.67 -5.38
CA GLU A 202 3.30 -16.12 -4.14
C GLU A 202 3.59 -14.97 -3.16
N ALA A 203 3.76 -13.74 -3.66
CA ALA A 203 3.97 -12.56 -2.82
C ALA A 203 2.74 -12.26 -1.96
N ASN A 204 2.93 -12.08 -0.65
CA ASN A 204 1.87 -11.66 0.28
C ASN A 204 1.41 -10.22 -0.03
N SER A 205 0.16 -9.86 0.32
CA SER A 205 -0.31 -8.45 0.28
C SER A 205 0.69 -7.52 0.96
N PHE A 206 1.00 -6.38 0.35
CA PHE A 206 2.04 -5.49 0.83
C PHE A 206 1.76 -4.02 0.49
N ALA A 207 2.52 -3.15 1.13
CA ALA A 207 2.72 -1.75 0.77
C ALA A 207 4.17 -1.38 1.07
N THR A 208 4.77 -0.55 0.22
CA THR A 208 6.20 -0.20 0.32
C THR A 208 6.42 1.27 0.05
N ILE A 209 7.43 1.85 0.71
CA ILE A 209 7.85 3.24 0.45
C ILE A 209 8.37 3.41 -0.98
N GLN A 210 8.83 2.33 -1.62
CA GLN A 210 9.28 2.36 -3.01
C GLN A 210 8.15 2.68 -3.99
N ALA A 211 6.91 2.40 -3.64
CA ALA A 211 5.72 2.74 -4.42
C ALA A 211 4.69 3.39 -3.48
N HIS A 212 5.11 4.48 -2.83
CA HIS A 212 4.31 5.15 -1.81
C HIS A 212 2.96 5.63 -2.39
N GLY A 213 1.87 5.34 -1.68
CA GLY A 213 0.51 5.63 -2.13
C GLY A 213 -0.15 4.49 -2.94
N ILE A 214 0.52 3.34 -3.11
CA ILE A 214 -0.09 2.10 -3.62
C ILE A 214 -0.30 1.08 -2.50
N ALA A 215 -1.47 0.44 -2.49
CA ALA A 215 -1.73 -0.76 -1.70
C ALA A 215 -1.90 -2.00 -2.60
N PHE A 216 -1.18 -3.07 -2.31
CA PHE A 216 -1.18 -4.31 -3.10
C PHE A 216 -1.88 -5.42 -2.32
N PHE A 217 -2.87 -6.06 -2.94
CA PHE A 217 -3.68 -7.12 -2.34
C PHE A 217 -3.53 -8.42 -3.13
N ASN A 218 -2.99 -9.44 -2.48
CA ASN A 218 -3.02 -10.81 -2.99
C ASN A 218 -4.41 -11.39 -2.71
N VAL A 219 -5.24 -11.51 -3.75
CA VAL A 219 -6.66 -11.83 -3.64
C VAL A 219 -6.96 -13.27 -4.04
N LYS A 220 -7.81 -13.94 -3.26
CA LYS A 220 -8.34 -15.28 -3.57
C LYS A 220 -9.80 -15.22 -3.96
N ASP A 221 -10.23 -16.25 -4.67
CA ASP A 221 -11.57 -16.32 -5.25
C ASP A 221 -12.72 -16.23 -4.24
N ASP A 222 -12.49 -16.63 -2.98
CA ASP A 222 -13.47 -16.67 -1.91
C ASP A 222 -13.37 -15.48 -0.93
N TYR A 223 -12.51 -14.50 -1.21
CA TYR A 223 -12.38 -13.31 -0.39
C TYR A 223 -13.53 -12.33 -0.60
N ASN A 224 -14.04 -11.82 0.53
CA ASN A 224 -15.17 -10.91 0.63
C ASN A 224 -14.74 -9.59 1.30
N GLU A 225 -15.70 -8.71 1.61
CA GLU A 225 -15.39 -7.40 2.22
C GLU A 225 -14.74 -7.48 3.61
N ILE A 226 -14.85 -8.59 4.36
CA ILE A 226 -14.15 -8.78 5.64
C ILE A 226 -12.64 -8.91 5.43
N PHE A 227 -12.23 -9.63 4.37
CA PHE A 227 -10.82 -9.70 3.97
C PHE A 227 -10.31 -8.30 3.62
N PHE A 228 -11.07 -7.55 2.82
CA PHE A 228 -10.67 -6.19 2.43
C PHE A 228 -10.69 -5.21 3.59
N LEU A 229 -11.61 -5.32 4.54
CA LEU A 229 -11.64 -4.49 5.75
C LEU A 229 -10.33 -4.59 6.53
N ASP A 230 -9.90 -5.83 6.81
CA ASP A 230 -8.63 -6.12 7.48
C ASP A 230 -7.44 -5.64 6.64
N ASN A 231 -7.38 -6.01 5.36
CA ASN A 231 -6.23 -5.72 4.51
C ASN A 231 -6.11 -4.24 4.11
N ILE A 232 -7.19 -3.51 3.90
CA ILE A 232 -7.14 -2.07 3.58
C ILE A 232 -6.50 -1.35 4.76
N VAL A 233 -6.99 -1.61 5.97
CA VAL A 233 -6.43 -1.00 7.17
C VAL A 233 -4.97 -1.42 7.35
N HIS A 234 -4.63 -2.68 7.13
CA HIS A 234 -3.24 -3.15 7.21
C HIS A 234 -2.31 -2.44 6.20
N GLN A 235 -2.61 -2.52 4.90
CA GLN A 235 -1.69 -2.04 3.86
C GLN A 235 -1.63 -0.52 3.82
N CYS A 236 -2.74 0.17 4.07
CA CYS A 236 -2.70 1.63 4.18
C CYS A 236 -1.91 2.07 5.42
N ALA A 237 -1.93 1.30 6.51
CA ALA A 237 -1.15 1.62 7.70
C ALA A 237 0.35 1.52 7.40
N HIS A 238 0.76 0.60 6.52
CA HIS A 238 2.13 0.55 6.03
C HIS A 238 2.53 1.82 5.26
N VAL A 239 1.67 2.28 4.34
CA VAL A 239 1.88 3.54 3.62
C VAL A 239 2.03 4.69 4.62
N PHE A 240 1.11 4.78 5.58
CA PHE A 240 1.08 5.91 6.49
C PHE A 240 2.28 5.93 7.44
N PHE A 241 2.62 4.78 8.01
CA PHE A 241 3.71 4.72 8.99
C PHE A 241 5.07 4.99 8.34
N ASN A 242 5.27 4.61 7.08
CA ASN A 242 6.50 4.93 6.36
C ASN A 242 6.74 6.45 6.24
N ALA A 243 5.69 7.25 6.04
CA ALA A 243 5.83 8.71 6.01
C ALA A 243 5.98 9.30 7.43
N LEU A 244 5.15 8.86 8.38
CA LEU A 244 5.22 9.30 9.78
C LEU A 244 6.59 9.04 10.42
N THR A 245 7.28 8.00 9.97
CA THR A 245 8.61 7.59 10.44
C THR A 245 9.68 7.68 9.34
N LEU A 246 9.54 8.65 8.43
CA LEU A 246 10.53 8.92 7.38
C LEU A 246 11.94 9.06 7.99
N ASP A 247 12.08 9.87 9.05
CA ASP A 247 13.27 9.89 9.90
C ASP A 247 13.17 8.86 11.02
N LYS A 248 13.74 7.67 10.77
CA LYS A 248 13.73 6.54 11.70
C LYS A 248 14.68 6.71 12.88
N LYS A 249 15.59 7.70 12.83
CA LYS A 249 16.67 7.85 13.81
C LYS A 249 16.14 8.19 15.20
N ASP A 250 14.93 8.74 15.30
CA ASP A 250 14.33 9.19 16.56
C ASP A 250 13.41 8.17 17.24
N LEU A 251 13.36 6.94 16.72
CA LEU A 251 12.55 5.85 17.29
C LEU A 251 13.28 5.11 18.41
N PHE A 252 14.51 4.64 18.16
CA PHE A 252 15.21 3.74 19.05
C PHE A 252 16.57 4.28 19.47
N THR A 253 17.07 3.79 20.60
CA THR A 253 18.46 4.02 21.04
C THR A 253 19.47 3.22 20.20
N LEU A 254 19.02 2.12 19.59
CA LEU A 254 19.75 1.30 18.63
C LEU A 254 19.48 1.78 17.19
N PRO A 255 20.35 1.45 16.22
CA PRO A 255 20.01 1.58 14.80
C PRO A 255 18.69 0.87 14.47
N TYR A 256 17.85 1.51 13.65
CA TYR A 256 16.51 0.97 13.31
C TYR A 256 16.58 -0.37 12.55
N ASN A 257 17.69 -0.62 11.86
CA ASN A 257 17.94 -1.85 11.11
C ASN A 257 18.68 -2.92 11.93
N SER A 258 18.84 -2.72 13.24
CA SER A 258 19.43 -3.72 14.13
C SER A 258 18.57 -4.98 14.20
N ASP A 259 19.24 -6.11 14.50
CA ASP A 259 18.59 -7.37 14.84
C ASP A 259 17.65 -7.18 16.05
N LEU A 260 16.43 -7.69 15.96
CA LEU A 260 15.39 -7.53 16.97
C LEU A 260 15.81 -8.14 18.32
N SER A 261 16.60 -9.21 18.33
CA SER A 261 17.05 -9.86 19.56
C SER A 261 17.85 -8.92 20.46
N LEU A 262 18.55 -7.93 19.89
CA LEU A 262 19.27 -6.89 20.67
C LEU A 262 18.31 -5.94 21.38
N PHE A 263 17.10 -5.79 20.85
CA PHE A 263 16.05 -4.98 21.45
C PHE A 263 15.21 -5.78 22.46
N THR A 264 14.80 -7.00 22.13
CA THR A 264 13.90 -7.80 22.97
C THR A 264 14.62 -8.60 24.05
N ASP A 265 15.92 -8.83 23.88
CA ASP A 265 16.76 -9.75 24.66
C ASP A 265 16.33 -11.23 24.51
N GLU A 266 15.71 -11.58 23.37
CA GLU A 266 15.23 -12.94 23.06
C GLU A 266 15.95 -13.54 21.84
N GLU A 267 16.53 -14.74 21.99
CA GLU A 267 17.28 -15.40 20.90
C GLU A 267 16.39 -15.83 19.72
N ASN A 268 15.12 -16.15 19.98
CA ASN A 268 14.14 -16.50 18.95
C ASN A 268 13.81 -15.33 18.00
N ASP A 269 14.21 -14.11 18.36
CA ASP A 269 14.02 -12.92 17.53
C ASP A 269 15.22 -12.62 16.60
N LYS A 270 16.27 -13.44 16.62
CA LYS A 270 17.41 -13.31 15.71
C LYS A 270 16.99 -13.39 14.24
N GLY A 271 17.61 -12.56 13.41
CA GLY A 271 17.34 -12.47 11.97
C GLY A 271 16.14 -11.59 11.60
N PHE A 272 15.35 -11.12 12.57
CA PHE A 272 14.31 -10.12 12.31
C PHE A 272 14.83 -8.70 12.50
N VAL A 273 14.36 -7.78 11.67
CA VAL A 273 14.74 -6.36 11.75
C VAL A 273 13.84 -5.63 12.75
N LEU A 274 14.46 -4.87 13.65
CA LEU A 274 13.78 -4.12 14.71
C LEU A 274 12.66 -3.22 14.17
N TYR A 275 12.97 -2.36 13.20
CA TYR A 275 12.01 -1.43 12.64
C TYR A 275 10.81 -2.14 12.01
N ASP A 276 11.02 -3.22 11.24
CA ASP A 276 9.94 -3.93 10.55
C ASP A 276 8.95 -4.55 11.54
N ARG A 277 9.45 -5.05 12.68
CA ARG A 277 8.60 -5.62 13.74
C ARG A 277 7.89 -4.54 14.55
N PHE A 278 8.53 -3.40 14.81
CA PHE A 278 7.88 -2.25 15.42
C PHE A 278 6.81 -1.63 14.51
N HIS A 279 7.07 -1.57 13.21
CA HIS A 279 6.14 -1.15 12.17
C HIS A 279 4.86 -2.01 12.23
N GLY A 280 5.01 -3.33 12.40
CA GLY A 280 3.88 -4.24 12.59
C GLY A 280 2.97 -3.89 13.78
N LEU A 281 3.45 -3.21 14.82
CA LEU A 281 2.58 -2.72 15.91
C LEU A 281 1.62 -1.62 15.43
N PHE A 282 2.06 -0.74 14.52
CA PHE A 282 1.21 0.32 13.98
C PHE A 282 0.09 -0.25 13.10
N THR A 283 0.39 -1.27 12.29
CA THR A 283 -0.62 -1.94 11.47
C THR A 283 -1.62 -2.70 12.34
N GLN A 284 -1.13 -3.50 13.30
CA GLN A 284 -1.97 -4.22 14.26
C GLN A 284 -2.85 -3.27 15.08
N THR A 285 -2.33 -2.12 15.50
CA THR A 285 -3.11 -1.11 16.22
C THR A 285 -4.32 -0.65 15.42
N ASN A 286 -4.13 -0.27 14.16
CA ASN A 286 -5.21 0.25 13.33
C ASN A 286 -6.20 -0.84 12.92
N ILE A 287 -5.74 -2.05 12.58
CA ILE A 287 -6.60 -3.19 12.29
C ILE A 287 -7.55 -3.43 13.47
N ASN A 288 -7.00 -3.56 14.68
CA ASN A 288 -7.80 -3.89 15.85
C ASN A 288 -8.79 -2.77 16.24
N ILE A 289 -8.44 -1.49 16.05
CA ILE A 289 -9.40 -0.38 16.21
C ILE A 289 -10.57 -0.55 15.23
N CYS A 290 -10.30 -0.81 13.96
CA CYS A 290 -11.34 -0.92 12.95
C CYS A 290 -12.26 -2.13 13.22
N LEU A 291 -11.67 -3.30 13.47
CA LEU A 291 -12.45 -4.52 13.71
C LEU A 291 -13.25 -4.44 15.02
N GLU A 292 -12.69 -3.88 16.10
CA GLU A 292 -13.42 -3.63 17.35
C GLU A 292 -14.66 -2.77 17.10
N ARG A 293 -14.51 -1.66 16.36
CA ARG A 293 -15.63 -0.76 16.09
C ARG A 293 -16.70 -1.42 15.21
N CYS A 294 -16.31 -2.31 14.28
CA CYS A 294 -17.26 -3.13 13.53
C CYS A 294 -18.05 -4.08 14.43
N ILE A 295 -17.39 -4.70 15.42
CA ILE A 295 -18.04 -5.58 16.41
C ILE A 295 -19.03 -4.77 17.27
N GLN A 296 -18.58 -3.63 17.81
CA GLN A 296 -19.42 -2.77 18.67
C GLN A 296 -20.66 -2.22 17.96
N LYS A 297 -20.57 -1.97 16.64
CA LYS A 297 -21.68 -1.49 15.82
C LYS A 297 -22.48 -2.62 15.16
N GLU A 298 -22.15 -3.88 15.43
CA GLU A 298 -22.83 -5.06 14.87
C GLU A 298 -22.97 -5.00 13.34
N ILE A 299 -21.91 -4.54 12.65
CA ILE A 299 -21.95 -4.28 11.20
C ILE A 299 -22.27 -5.53 10.39
N PHE A 300 -21.87 -6.71 10.88
CA PHE A 300 -21.99 -7.97 10.17
C PHE A 300 -22.80 -9.00 10.95
N TRP A 301 -23.38 -9.94 10.22
CA TRP A 301 -24.18 -11.04 10.75
C TRP A 301 -23.73 -12.40 10.17
N LYS A 302 -24.09 -13.48 10.88
CA LYS A 302 -23.83 -14.88 10.48
C LYS A 302 -22.35 -15.13 10.16
N ASP A 303 -22.04 -15.82 9.06
CA ASP A 303 -20.69 -16.19 8.66
C ASP A 303 -19.72 -14.99 8.58
N LYS A 304 -20.17 -13.82 8.10
CA LYS A 304 -19.32 -12.63 8.04
C LYS A 304 -18.94 -12.13 9.44
N ASN A 305 -19.85 -12.25 10.41
CA ASN A 305 -19.55 -11.93 11.80
C ASN A 305 -18.56 -12.92 12.41
N TYR A 306 -18.68 -14.22 12.12
CA TYR A 306 -17.69 -15.20 12.58
C TYR A 306 -16.31 -14.98 11.96
N GLU A 307 -16.24 -14.64 10.68
CA GLU A 307 -14.97 -14.26 10.05
C GLU A 307 -14.34 -13.03 10.71
N LEU A 308 -15.15 -11.99 10.97
CA LEU A 308 -14.72 -10.79 11.69
C LEU A 308 -14.13 -11.13 13.07
N LEU A 309 -14.85 -11.92 13.87
CA LEU A 309 -14.45 -12.31 15.22
C LEU A 309 -13.18 -13.16 15.21
N GLY A 310 -13.05 -14.07 14.24
CA GLY A 310 -11.84 -14.88 14.06
C GLY A 310 -10.61 -14.03 13.72
N ARG A 311 -10.74 -13.11 12.75
CA ARG A 311 -9.67 -12.17 12.39
C ARG A 311 -9.29 -11.26 13.55
N PHE A 312 -10.28 -10.71 14.26
CA PHE A 312 -10.07 -9.86 15.43
C PHE A 312 -9.32 -10.61 16.54
N THR A 313 -9.74 -11.82 16.87
CA THR A 313 -9.09 -12.66 17.89
C THR A 313 -7.66 -13.03 17.49
N SER A 314 -7.44 -13.42 16.24
CA SER A 314 -6.11 -13.75 15.71
C SER A 314 -5.17 -12.55 15.75
N ASN A 315 -5.62 -11.37 15.31
CA ASN A 315 -4.84 -10.13 15.35
C ASN A 315 -4.56 -9.68 16.79
N MET A 316 -5.53 -9.72 17.69
CA MET A 316 -5.32 -9.36 19.11
C MET A 316 -4.33 -10.28 19.82
N ASN A 317 -4.26 -11.57 19.47
CA ASN A 317 -3.25 -12.49 20.00
C ASN A 317 -1.84 -12.11 19.52
N ARG A 318 -1.68 -11.77 18.25
CA ARG A 318 -0.40 -11.26 17.72
C ARG A 318 -0.02 -9.92 18.36
N PHE A 319 -1.00 -9.04 18.52
CA PHE A 319 -0.80 -7.73 19.12
C PHE A 319 -0.36 -7.83 20.58
N LYS A 320 -0.98 -8.72 21.37
CA LYS A 320 -0.57 -9.03 22.76
C LYS A 320 0.90 -9.42 22.82
N SER A 321 1.31 -10.41 22.03
CA SER A 321 2.69 -10.90 22.00
C SER A 321 3.67 -9.78 21.64
N ALA A 322 3.32 -8.96 20.65
CA ALA A 322 4.16 -7.82 20.25
C ALA A 322 4.25 -6.74 21.35
N ILE A 323 3.14 -6.39 22.01
CA ILE A 323 3.14 -5.42 23.13
C ILE A 323 4.07 -5.87 24.26
N ILE A 324 4.03 -7.14 24.64
CA ILE A 324 4.89 -7.70 25.70
C ILE A 324 6.37 -7.63 25.30
N LYS A 325 6.69 -8.04 24.07
CA LYS A 325 8.07 -8.03 23.54
C LYS A 325 8.65 -6.62 23.49
N PHE A 326 7.87 -5.65 23.06
CA PHE A 326 8.30 -4.28 22.85
C PHE A 326 8.23 -3.40 24.11
N ASP A 327 7.78 -3.92 25.26
CA ASP A 327 7.75 -3.19 26.53
C ASP A 327 9.15 -3.04 27.14
N ARG A 328 9.92 -2.13 26.53
CA ARG A 328 11.34 -1.83 26.85
C ARG A 328 11.54 -0.31 26.86
N PRO A 329 10.96 0.44 27.82
CA PRO A 329 10.93 1.91 27.81
C PRO A 329 12.31 2.57 27.66
N ASN A 330 13.35 1.96 28.24
CA ASN A 330 14.72 2.47 28.22
C ASN A 330 15.43 2.30 26.86
N LYS A 331 14.89 1.48 25.93
CA LYS A 331 15.48 1.24 24.61
C LYS A 331 14.91 2.17 23.52
N TYR A 332 13.92 3.00 23.86
CA TYR A 332 13.33 3.98 22.96
C TYR A 332 13.95 5.37 23.10
N LYS A 333 13.92 6.12 22.00
CA LYS A 333 14.01 7.58 22.03
C LYS A 333 12.61 8.18 22.21
N LYS A 334 12.52 9.50 22.35
CA LYS A 334 11.26 10.22 22.64
C LYS A 334 10.12 9.85 21.67
N GLN A 335 10.37 9.86 20.37
CA GLN A 335 9.32 9.60 19.38
C GLN A 335 8.88 8.14 19.39
N GLY A 336 9.82 7.19 19.45
CA GLY A 336 9.49 5.77 19.54
C GLY A 336 8.69 5.43 20.80
N LEU A 337 9.00 6.06 21.93
CA LEU A 337 8.24 5.86 23.17
C LEU A 337 6.81 6.41 23.07
N ILE A 338 6.60 7.53 22.36
CA ILE A 338 5.25 8.07 22.11
C ILE A 338 4.42 7.07 21.30
N PHE A 339 4.98 6.51 20.23
CA PHE A 339 4.31 5.49 19.43
C PHE A 339 4.03 4.22 20.23
N PHE A 340 5.02 3.71 20.97
CA PHE A 340 4.84 2.50 21.77
C PHE A 340 3.76 2.68 22.85
N ASN A 341 3.76 3.81 23.56
CA ASN A 341 2.73 4.12 24.54
C ASN A 341 1.33 4.21 23.91
N PHE A 342 1.23 4.78 22.70
CA PHE A 342 -0.02 4.75 21.93
C PHE A 342 -0.47 3.31 21.66
N PHE A 343 0.39 2.45 21.11
CA PHE A 343 0.08 1.03 20.85
C PHE A 343 -0.37 0.30 22.11
N LYS A 344 0.38 0.43 23.21
CA LYS A 344 0.07 -0.20 24.51
C LYS A 344 -1.26 0.29 25.08
N SER A 345 -1.57 1.58 24.95
CA SER A 345 -2.83 2.15 25.42
C SER A 345 -4.03 1.61 24.63
N VAL A 346 -3.92 1.52 23.31
CA VAL A 346 -4.96 0.97 22.43
C VAL A 346 -5.18 -0.51 22.73
N TYR A 347 -4.11 -1.30 22.76
CA TYR A 347 -4.19 -2.72 23.12
C TYR A 347 -4.92 -2.93 24.46
N THR A 348 -4.50 -2.19 25.50
CA THR A 348 -5.08 -2.33 26.84
C THR A 348 -6.56 -2.00 26.85
N LYS A 349 -6.98 -0.96 26.11
CA LYS A 349 -8.39 -0.57 25.99
C LYS A 349 -9.20 -1.66 25.30
N ILE A 350 -8.80 -2.06 24.09
CA ILE A 350 -9.52 -3.04 23.28
C ILE A 350 -9.60 -4.40 24.00
N TYR A 351 -8.49 -4.85 24.58
CA TYR A 351 -8.43 -6.13 25.29
C TYR A 351 -9.41 -6.16 26.48
N LYS A 352 -9.46 -5.10 27.28
CA LYS A 352 -10.39 -5.01 28.42
C LYS A 352 -11.86 -5.01 27.97
N SER A 353 -12.18 -4.24 26.94
CA SER A 353 -13.55 -4.13 26.43
C SER A 353 -14.06 -5.40 25.75
N ASN A 354 -13.17 -6.29 25.30
CA ASN A 354 -13.54 -7.48 24.53
C ASN A 354 -13.00 -8.77 25.14
N PHE A 355 -12.72 -8.78 26.45
CA PHE A 355 -12.07 -9.91 27.13
C PHE A 355 -12.80 -11.24 26.90
N GLU A 356 -14.13 -11.26 26.99
CA GLU A 356 -14.92 -12.48 26.80
C GLU A 356 -14.82 -13.02 25.37
N VAL A 357 -15.01 -12.14 24.38
CA VAL A 357 -14.92 -12.49 22.95
C VAL A 357 -13.55 -13.06 22.60
N LEU A 358 -12.48 -12.44 23.11
CA LEU A 358 -11.11 -12.84 22.82
C LEU A 358 -10.72 -14.20 23.40
N ASN A 359 -11.45 -14.69 24.41
CA ASN A 359 -11.24 -16.02 24.99
C ASN A 359 -12.30 -17.05 24.53
N LEU A 360 -13.27 -16.63 23.71
CA LEU A 360 -14.35 -17.50 23.24
C LEU A 360 -13.92 -18.44 22.11
N TYR A 361 -13.03 -17.97 21.23
CA TYR A 361 -12.65 -18.68 20.01
C TYR A 361 -11.19 -19.15 20.02
N ASP A 362 -10.97 -20.37 19.51
CA ASP A 362 -9.64 -20.91 19.29
C ASP A 362 -9.09 -20.50 17.91
N VAL A 363 -7.93 -19.83 17.94
CA VAL A 363 -7.17 -19.38 16.76
C VAL A 363 -5.75 -19.94 16.73
N SER A 364 -5.46 -20.97 17.54
CA SER A 364 -4.10 -21.53 17.72
C SER A 364 -3.51 -22.15 16.47
N ASN A 365 -4.35 -22.66 15.56
CA ASN A 365 -3.93 -23.29 14.31
C ASN A 365 -4.02 -22.38 13.07
N GLN A 366 -4.20 -21.07 13.27
CA GLN A 366 -4.31 -20.14 12.16
C GLN A 366 -2.95 -19.90 11.48
N PRO A 367 -2.89 -19.94 10.13
CA PRO A 367 -1.69 -19.57 9.39
C PRO A 367 -1.37 -18.07 9.49
N TYR A 368 -0.23 -17.64 8.93
CA TYR A 368 0.16 -16.23 8.93
C TYR A 368 -0.93 -15.35 8.31
N VAL A 369 -1.42 -15.71 7.12
CA VAL A 369 -2.65 -15.12 6.55
C VAL A 369 -3.84 -15.88 7.13
N PHE A 370 -4.72 -15.19 7.86
CA PHE A 370 -5.90 -15.81 8.47
C PHE A 370 -6.76 -16.57 7.46
N ASP A 371 -7.24 -17.76 7.83
CA ASP A 371 -8.07 -18.62 6.98
C ASP A 371 -9.39 -18.95 7.68
N TYR A 372 -10.48 -18.40 7.14
CA TYR A 372 -11.81 -18.58 7.71
C TYR A 372 -12.28 -20.04 7.72
N LYS A 373 -11.89 -20.86 6.73
CA LYS A 373 -12.28 -22.27 6.69
C LYS A 373 -11.61 -23.05 7.81
N ILE A 374 -10.34 -22.77 8.08
CA ILE A 374 -9.61 -23.36 9.22
C ILE A 374 -10.27 -22.92 10.52
N PHE A 375 -10.55 -21.61 10.66
CA PHE A 375 -11.20 -21.06 11.86
C PHE A 375 -12.56 -21.69 12.14
N LYS A 376 -13.42 -21.75 11.12
CA LYS A 376 -14.77 -22.32 11.20
C LYS A 376 -14.73 -23.79 11.63
N LYS A 377 -13.81 -24.57 11.05
CA LYS A 377 -13.60 -25.98 11.41
C LYS A 377 -13.10 -26.16 12.84
N THR A 378 -12.14 -25.36 13.29
CA THR A 378 -11.59 -25.43 14.65
C THR A 378 -12.67 -25.16 15.71
N ASN A 379 -13.58 -24.22 15.42
CA ASN A 379 -14.59 -23.75 16.37
C ASN A 379 -15.99 -24.37 16.17
N SER A 380 -16.13 -25.37 15.29
CA SER A 380 -17.38 -26.07 15.01
C SER A 380 -18.57 -25.15 14.67
N LEU A 381 -18.33 -24.12 13.84
CA LEU A 381 -19.28 -23.07 13.45
C LEU A 381 -20.05 -23.35 12.14
#